data_AF-A0A523GFK3-F1
#
_entry.id   AF-A0A523GFK3-F1
#
_cell.length_a   1.000
_cell.length_b   1.000
_cell.length_c   1.000
_cell.angle_alpha   90.00
_cell.angle_beta   90.00
_cell.angle_gamma   90.00
#
_symmetry.space_group_name_H-M   'P 1'
#
loop_
_entity.id
_entity.type
_entity.pdbx_description
1 polymer ?
#
loop_
_entity_poly.entity_id
_entity_poly.type
_entity_poly.pdbx_seq_one_letter_code
_entity_poly.pdbx_strand_id
1 'polypeptide(L)'
;MDRRSFMNRSVAASAGLALTSPWLAAKPSLVIPSHNFKLLYAPHFGMFKNSAGEDRLDQLQFMHDVGFRALEYNGLMDQSVDFQEQLGAKLQELDMTMGVFVILTGEHWMTSLTTGQAKFVNNFVKTCERAVAVAARVNARWMTVVPGFYDR
;
A
#
# COMPACT_ATOMS: atom_id res chain seq x y z
N MET A 1 -32.37 19.44 -12.85
CA MET A 1 -32.24 20.09 -11.53
C MET A 1 -30.83 20.65 -11.41
N ASP A 2 -30.69 21.97 -11.39
CA ASP A 2 -29.39 22.66 -11.36
C ASP A 2 -28.76 22.63 -9.96
N ARG A 3 -27.64 21.94 -9.80
CA ARG A 3 -26.90 21.83 -8.54
C ARG A 3 -26.47 23.19 -7.96
N ARG A 4 -26.42 24.23 -8.78
CA ARG A 4 -26.04 25.59 -8.37
C ARG A 4 -27.16 26.36 -7.66
N SER A 5 -28.42 26.09 -7.97
CA SER A 5 -29.55 26.79 -7.32
C SER A 5 -29.80 26.30 -5.89
N PHE A 6 -29.41 25.06 -5.58
CA PHE A 6 -29.55 24.47 -4.24
C PHE A 6 -28.51 25.01 -3.25
N MET A 7 -27.27 25.23 -3.72
CA MET A 7 -26.17 25.70 -2.88
C MET A 7 -26.35 27.18 -2.46
N ASN A 8 -26.90 28.02 -3.35
CA ASN A 8 -27.14 29.43 -3.05
C ASN A 8 -28.29 29.67 -2.05
N ARG A 9 -29.15 28.68 -1.81
CA ARG A 9 -30.26 28.79 -0.83
C ARG A 9 -29.90 28.31 0.57
N SER A 10 -28.75 27.63 0.73
CA SER A 10 -28.35 27.05 2.02
C SER A 10 -27.52 27.99 2.91
N VAL A 11 -27.00 29.10 2.36
CA VAL A 11 -26.10 30.02 3.07
C VAL A 11 -26.85 31.07 3.92
N ALA A 12 -28.15 31.26 3.72
CA ALA A 12 -28.91 32.32 4.39
C ALA A 12 -29.49 31.93 5.78
N ALA A 13 -29.22 30.73 6.30
CA ALA A 13 -29.89 30.21 7.51
C ALA A 13 -28.96 29.96 8.72
N SER A 14 -27.70 30.38 8.70
CA SER A 14 -26.70 30.00 9.73
C SER A 14 -26.13 31.17 10.54
N ALA A 15 -26.88 32.25 10.75
CA ALA A 15 -26.43 33.39 11.55
C ALA A 15 -26.78 33.30 13.06
N GLY A 16 -27.18 32.14 13.59
CA GLY A 16 -27.83 32.09 14.91
C GLY A 16 -27.47 30.96 15.89
N LEU A 17 -26.41 30.17 15.67
CA LEU A 17 -26.06 29.07 16.60
C LEU A 17 -24.55 29.02 16.90
N ALA A 18 -24.03 30.12 17.46
CA ALA A 18 -22.79 30.10 18.23
C ALA A 18 -23.12 29.69 19.68
N LEU A 19 -23.47 28.42 19.87
CA LEU A 19 -23.51 27.81 21.20
C LEU A 19 -22.55 26.62 21.20
N THR A 20 -21.52 26.78 22.04
CA THR A 20 -20.47 25.83 22.37
C THR A 20 -21.02 24.43 22.65
N SER A 21 -20.98 23.55 21.64
CA SER A 21 -21.24 22.12 21.82
C SER A 21 -19.94 21.35 21.58
N PRO A 22 -19.33 20.73 22.62
CA PRO A 22 -18.14 19.89 22.45
C PRO A 22 -18.42 18.63 21.61
N TRP A 23 -19.69 18.35 21.32
CA TRP A 23 -20.15 17.24 20.48
C TRP A 23 -19.80 17.36 19.00
N LEU A 24 -19.51 18.56 18.47
CA LEU A 24 -19.17 18.72 17.05
C LEU A 24 -17.68 18.41 16.73
N ALA A 25 -16.84 18.19 17.76
CA ALA A 25 -15.44 17.79 17.57
C ALA A 25 -15.25 16.26 17.47
N ALA A 26 -16.29 15.47 17.78
CA ALA A 26 -16.24 14.03 17.60
C ALA A 26 -16.49 13.73 16.11
N LYS A 27 -15.43 13.45 15.35
CA LYS A 27 -15.59 12.76 14.07
C LYS A 27 -16.34 11.46 14.36
N PRO A 28 -17.50 11.18 13.74
CA PRO A 28 -18.18 9.92 13.94
C PRO A 28 -17.20 8.81 13.60
N SER A 29 -16.90 7.95 14.57
CA SER A 29 -16.20 6.70 14.32
C SER A 29 -17.12 5.86 13.46
N LEU A 30 -16.93 5.92 12.14
CA LEU A 30 -17.57 4.99 11.23
C LEU A 30 -17.17 3.60 11.70
N VAL A 31 -18.15 2.80 12.14
CA VAL A 31 -17.93 1.39 12.40
C VAL A 31 -17.68 0.76 11.04
N ILE A 32 -16.41 0.48 10.73
CA ILE A 32 -16.07 -0.18 9.47
C ILE A 32 -16.31 -1.67 9.67
N PRO A 33 -17.19 -2.31 8.89
CA PRO A 33 -17.40 -3.74 8.99
C PRO A 33 -16.12 -4.49 8.65
N SER A 34 -15.60 -5.26 9.60
CA SER A 34 -14.47 -6.15 9.38
C SER A 34 -14.93 -7.46 8.76
N HIS A 35 -14.19 -7.96 7.78
CA HIS A 35 -14.50 -9.22 7.10
C HIS A 35 -13.46 -10.29 7.44
N ASN A 36 -13.92 -11.52 7.70
CA ASN A 36 -13.02 -12.65 7.88
C ASN A 36 -12.78 -13.32 6.52
N PHE A 37 -11.81 -12.82 5.76
CA PHE A 37 -11.41 -13.43 4.50
C PHE A 37 -10.75 -14.80 4.74
N LYS A 38 -11.02 -15.76 3.85
CA LYS A 38 -10.48 -17.12 3.92
C LYS A 38 -9.09 -17.27 3.30
N LEU A 39 -8.63 -16.25 2.57
CA LEU A 39 -7.36 -16.23 1.85
C LEU A 39 -6.60 -14.94 2.20
N LEU A 40 -5.28 -14.98 1.98
CA LEU A 40 -4.40 -13.81 2.12
C LEU A 40 -4.55 -12.89 0.90
N TYR A 41 -5.70 -12.22 0.78
CA TYR A 41 -5.85 -11.13 -0.17
C TYR A 41 -4.91 -9.98 0.22
N ALA A 42 -4.08 -9.58 -0.72
CA ALA A 42 -2.98 -8.65 -0.52
C ALA A 42 -3.21 -7.40 -1.39
N PRO A 43 -4.00 -6.41 -0.92
CA PRO A 43 -4.18 -5.16 -1.65
C PRO A 43 -2.87 -4.36 -1.70
N HIS A 44 -2.86 -3.32 -2.52
CA HIS A 44 -1.75 -2.39 -2.66
C HIS A 44 -2.04 -1.04 -1.98
N PHE A 45 -0.98 -0.34 -1.59
CA PHE A 45 -1.07 1.08 -1.29
C PHE A 45 -1.64 1.86 -2.47
N GLY A 46 -2.46 2.87 -2.17
CA GLY A 46 -3.18 3.68 -3.14
C GLY A 46 -4.64 3.26 -3.32
N MET A 47 -4.97 1.99 -3.07
CA MET A 47 -6.34 1.48 -3.23
C MET A 47 -7.34 2.08 -2.22
N PHE A 48 -6.85 2.54 -1.07
CA PHE A 48 -7.68 3.03 0.04
C PHE A 48 -7.48 4.51 0.37
N LYS A 49 -6.95 5.31 -0.56
CA LYS A 49 -6.71 6.75 -0.35
C LYS A 49 -7.94 7.53 0.12
N ASN A 50 -9.11 7.19 -0.42
CA ASN A 50 -10.37 7.84 -0.06
C ASN A 50 -10.95 7.35 1.28
N SER A 51 -10.39 6.30 1.86
CA SER A 51 -10.86 5.70 3.12
C SER A 51 -9.89 5.94 4.28
N ALA A 52 -8.58 5.92 4.02
CA ALA A 52 -7.52 6.01 5.02
C ALA A 52 -6.53 7.16 4.78
N GLY A 53 -6.70 7.93 3.70
CA GLY A 53 -5.79 9.00 3.32
C GLY A 53 -4.56 8.53 2.55
N GLU A 54 -3.63 9.45 2.31
CA GLU A 54 -2.44 9.22 1.48
C GLU A 54 -1.31 8.49 2.22
N ASP A 55 -1.30 8.53 3.56
CA ASP A 55 -0.29 7.86 4.36
C ASP A 55 -0.39 6.33 4.18
N ARG A 56 0.76 5.69 4.03
CA ARG A 56 0.83 4.26 3.71
C ARG A 56 0.67 3.38 4.95
N LEU A 57 1.14 3.82 6.11
CA LEU A 57 0.97 3.08 7.36
C LEU A 57 -0.48 3.18 7.85
N ASP A 58 -1.13 4.32 7.64
CA ASP A 58 -2.58 4.48 7.89
C ASP A 58 -3.41 3.59 6.94
N GLN A 59 -3.02 3.50 5.66
CA GLN A 59 -3.65 2.56 4.73
C GLN A 59 -3.45 1.10 5.15
N LEU A 60 -2.28 0.73 5.69
CA LEU A 60 -2.04 -0.62 6.20
C LEU A 60 -2.90 -0.92 7.43
N GLN A 61 -3.03 0.03 8.34
CA GLN A 61 -3.96 -0.08 9.48
C GLN A 61 -5.39 -0.30 9.00
N PHE A 62 -5.84 0.51 8.03
CA PHE A 62 -7.17 0.34 7.45
C PHE A 62 -7.36 -1.03 6.81
N MET A 63 -6.37 -1.53 6.06
CA MET A 63 -6.41 -2.88 5.48
C MET A 63 -6.66 -3.94 6.56
N HIS A 64 -5.91 -3.87 7.68
CA HIS A 64 -6.11 -4.75 8.82
C HIS A 64 -7.51 -4.65 9.41
N ASP A 65 -7.97 -3.41 9.65
CA ASP A 65 -9.26 -3.13 10.31
C ASP A 65 -10.45 -3.68 9.50
N VAL A 66 -10.38 -3.59 8.17
CA VAL A 66 -11.44 -4.12 7.28
C VAL A 66 -11.32 -5.63 7.01
N GLY A 67 -10.26 -6.27 7.50
CA GLY A 67 -10.14 -7.72 7.52
C GLY A 67 -9.01 -8.33 6.67
N PHE A 68 -8.26 -7.52 5.93
CA PHE A 68 -7.10 -8.04 5.18
C PHE A 68 -5.99 -8.48 6.14
N ARG A 69 -5.24 -9.51 5.75
CA ARG A 69 -4.15 -10.09 6.54
C ARG A 69 -2.83 -10.16 5.76
N ALA A 70 -2.79 -9.56 4.58
CA ALA A 70 -1.58 -9.46 3.78
C ALA A 70 -1.49 -8.14 3.02
N LEU A 71 -0.29 -7.80 2.55
CA LEU A 71 0.02 -6.63 1.72
C LEU A 71 0.86 -7.08 0.51
N GLU A 72 0.55 -6.56 -0.68
CA GLU A 72 1.47 -6.60 -1.82
C GLU A 72 2.04 -5.19 -2.06
N TYR A 73 3.36 -5.08 -2.23
CA TYR A 73 3.95 -3.79 -2.51
C TYR A 73 5.18 -3.85 -3.42
N ASN A 74 4.93 -3.68 -4.73
CA ASN A 74 5.97 -3.80 -5.75
C ASN A 74 7.01 -2.67 -5.72
N GLY A 75 6.65 -1.51 -5.16
CA GLY A 75 7.57 -0.38 -4.98
C GLY A 75 8.47 -0.46 -3.74
N LEU A 76 8.48 -1.60 -3.03
CA LEU A 76 9.18 -1.73 -1.75
C LEU A 76 10.70 -1.50 -1.85
N MET A 77 11.34 -2.01 -2.91
CA MET A 77 12.79 -1.86 -3.10
C MET A 77 13.25 -0.42 -3.35
N ASP A 78 12.36 0.45 -3.80
CA ASP A 78 12.64 1.87 -4.05
C ASP A 78 12.44 2.75 -2.80
N GLN A 79 11.92 2.17 -1.71
CA GLN A 79 11.71 2.92 -0.49
C GLN A 79 13.00 3.11 0.30
N SER A 80 13.04 4.15 1.12
CA SER A 80 14.11 4.33 2.11
C SER A 80 14.15 3.15 3.09
N VAL A 81 15.34 2.89 3.64
CA VAL A 81 15.52 1.86 4.68
C VAL A 81 14.59 2.13 5.86
N ASP A 82 14.52 3.38 6.33
CA ASP A 82 13.65 3.80 7.42
C ASP A 82 12.18 3.42 7.17
N PHE A 83 11.67 3.65 5.95
CA PHE A 83 10.30 3.26 5.63
C PHE A 83 10.13 1.73 5.58
N GLN A 84 11.11 0.99 5.05
CA GLN A 84 11.07 -0.47 5.05
C GLN A 84 11.01 -1.03 6.49
N GLU A 85 11.79 -0.46 7.41
CA GLU A 85 11.81 -0.86 8.82
C GLU A 85 10.49 -0.51 9.52
N GLN A 86 9.96 0.70 9.29
CA GLN A 86 8.64 1.09 9.81
C GLN A 86 7.52 0.19 9.27
N LEU A 87 7.56 -0.14 7.98
CA LEU A 87 6.59 -1.04 7.37
C LEU A 87 6.68 -2.44 7.99
N GLY A 88 7.89 -2.97 8.15
CA GLY A 88 8.13 -4.28 8.78
C GLY A 88 7.61 -4.34 10.21
N ALA A 89 7.94 -3.33 11.02
CA ALA A 89 7.45 -3.21 12.39
C ALA A 89 5.91 -3.15 12.44
N LYS A 90 5.27 -2.39 11.55
CA LYS A 90 3.81 -2.27 11.51
C LYS A 90 3.13 -3.57 11.05
N LEU A 91 3.70 -4.26 10.07
CA LEU A 91 3.22 -5.58 9.65
C LEU A 91 3.28 -6.58 10.81
N GLN A 92 4.38 -6.58 11.58
CA GLN A 92 4.53 -7.42 12.76
C GLN A 92 3.53 -7.06 13.86
N GLU A 93 3.33 -5.77 14.14
CA GLU A 93 2.36 -5.29 15.13
C GLU A 93 0.93 -5.75 14.80
N LEU A 94 0.56 -5.73 13.52
CA LEU A 94 -0.76 -6.10 13.02
C LEU A 94 -0.93 -7.60 12.73
N ASP A 95 0.11 -8.43 12.96
CA ASP A 95 0.15 -9.83 12.53
C ASP A 95 -0.24 -10.02 11.05
N MET A 96 0.20 -9.08 10.21
CA MET A 96 -0.04 -9.09 8.77
C MET A 96 1.15 -9.69 8.03
N THR A 97 0.86 -10.52 7.04
CA THR A 97 1.87 -11.11 6.17
C THR A 97 2.33 -10.11 5.13
N MET A 98 3.64 -9.86 5.04
CA MET A 98 4.19 -9.30 3.81
C MET A 98 4.03 -10.35 2.71
N GLY A 99 3.15 -10.09 1.75
CA GLY A 99 2.85 -10.96 0.62
C GLY A 99 4.03 -11.04 -0.34
N VAL A 100 3.89 -10.47 -1.53
CA VAL A 100 5.01 -10.35 -2.47
C VAL A 100 5.42 -8.89 -2.65
N PHE A 101 6.68 -8.72 -3.04
CA PHE A 101 7.15 -7.52 -3.72
C PHE A 101 8.00 -7.96 -4.91
N VAL A 102 8.17 -7.07 -5.89
CA VAL A 102 8.94 -7.36 -7.10
C VAL A 102 10.43 -7.12 -6.86
N ILE A 103 11.26 -8.07 -7.30
CA ILE A 103 12.70 -7.88 -7.43
C ILE A 103 12.95 -6.89 -8.57
N LEU A 104 13.22 -5.63 -8.23
CA LEU A 104 13.25 -4.52 -9.18
C LEU A 104 14.62 -4.38 -9.87
N THR A 105 14.84 -5.14 -10.93
CA THR A 105 16.09 -5.12 -11.72
C THR A 105 16.24 -3.90 -12.64
N GLY A 106 15.12 -3.25 -13.00
CA GLY A 106 15.03 -2.25 -14.06
C GLY A 106 14.93 -2.82 -15.48
N GLU A 107 14.91 -4.15 -15.65
CA GLU A 107 15.07 -4.83 -16.95
C GLU A 107 13.84 -5.68 -17.34
N HIS A 108 12.71 -5.43 -16.67
CA HIS A 108 11.48 -6.24 -16.76
C HIS A 108 10.61 -5.94 -17.99
N TRP A 109 10.86 -4.82 -18.68
CA TRP A 109 10.12 -4.40 -19.88
C TRP A 109 10.99 -4.41 -21.15
N MET A 110 11.96 -5.31 -21.18
CA MET A 110 12.87 -5.50 -22.31
C MET A 110 13.30 -6.96 -22.38
N THR A 111 13.84 -7.40 -23.51
CA THR A 111 14.51 -8.70 -23.56
C THR A 111 15.74 -8.68 -22.66
N SER A 112 15.78 -9.55 -21.66
CA SER A 112 16.85 -9.56 -20.65
C SER A 112 17.29 -10.98 -20.27
N LEU A 113 16.71 -11.59 -19.23
CA LEU A 113 17.22 -12.86 -18.69
C LEU A 113 17.20 -14.02 -19.70
N THR A 114 16.26 -13.98 -20.65
CA THR A 114 16.13 -15.02 -21.68
C THR A 114 17.25 -14.98 -22.71
N THR A 115 18.03 -13.90 -22.80
CA THR A 115 19.16 -13.79 -23.73
C THR A 115 20.38 -14.59 -23.31
N GLY A 116 20.47 -14.99 -22.04
CA GLY A 116 21.67 -15.61 -21.46
C GLY A 116 22.88 -14.67 -21.33
N GLN A 117 22.74 -13.37 -21.64
CA GLN A 117 23.86 -12.44 -21.54
C GLN A 117 24.27 -12.23 -20.07
N ALA A 118 25.56 -12.36 -19.80
CA ALA A 118 26.12 -12.24 -18.45
C ALA A 118 25.76 -10.94 -17.74
N LYS A 119 25.61 -9.82 -18.47
CA LYS A 119 25.23 -8.52 -17.87
C LYS A 119 23.88 -8.57 -17.16
N PHE A 120 22.88 -9.23 -17.75
CA PHE A 120 21.53 -9.33 -17.19
C PHE A 120 21.50 -10.31 -16.00
N VAL A 121 22.22 -11.43 -16.13
CA VAL A 121 22.36 -12.41 -15.03
C VAL A 121 23.05 -11.76 -13.83
N ASN A 122 24.16 -11.05 -14.04
CA ASN A 122 24.90 -10.40 -12.97
C ASN A 122 24.07 -9.30 -12.29
N ASN A 123 23.34 -8.50 -13.06
CA ASN A 123 22.44 -7.48 -12.51
C ASN A 123 21.32 -8.11 -11.68
N PHE A 124 20.72 -9.20 -12.18
CA PHE A 124 19.68 -9.93 -11.46
C PHE A 124 20.18 -10.51 -10.14
N VAL A 125 21.33 -11.20 -10.14
CA VAL A 125 21.93 -11.76 -8.90
C VAL A 125 22.19 -10.65 -7.87
N LYS A 126 22.82 -9.54 -8.29
CA LYS A 126 23.05 -8.38 -7.42
C LYS A 126 21.74 -7.78 -6.88
N THR A 127 20.69 -7.76 -7.69
CA THR A 127 19.38 -7.26 -7.27
C THR A 127 18.71 -8.23 -6.29
N CYS A 128 18.88 -9.55 -6.46
CA CYS A 128 18.43 -10.55 -5.50
C CYS A 128 19.12 -10.39 -4.14
N GLU A 129 20.43 -10.15 -4.10
CA GLU A 129 21.15 -9.89 -2.83
C GLU A 129 20.57 -8.67 -2.10
N ARG A 130 20.30 -7.58 -2.83
CA ARG A 130 19.61 -6.41 -2.27
C ARG A 130 18.19 -6.76 -1.81
N ALA A 131 17.44 -7.51 -2.59
CA ALA A 131 16.07 -7.90 -2.29
C ALA A 131 15.99 -8.75 -1.01
N VAL A 132 16.95 -9.64 -0.77
CA VAL A 132 17.04 -10.42 0.49
C VAL A 132 17.20 -9.49 1.70
N ALA A 133 18.04 -8.46 1.60
CA ALA A 133 18.18 -7.47 2.68
C ALA A 133 16.88 -6.68 2.93
N VAL A 134 16.15 -6.32 1.87
CA VAL A 134 14.82 -5.70 1.98
C VAL A 134 13.82 -6.66 2.64
N ALA A 135 13.78 -7.91 2.17
CA ALA A 135 12.89 -8.94 2.69
C ALA A 135 13.09 -9.17 4.19
N ALA A 136 14.34 -9.16 4.66
CA ALA A 136 14.66 -9.28 6.08
C ALA A 136 14.06 -8.14 6.92
N ARG A 137 14.04 -6.90 6.43
CA ARG A 137 13.48 -5.74 7.16
C ARG A 137 11.97 -5.82 7.33
N VAL A 138 11.28 -6.40 6.35
CA VAL A 138 9.80 -6.50 6.34
C VAL A 138 9.28 -7.90 6.66
N ASN A 139 10.16 -8.81 7.09
CA ASN A 139 9.84 -10.23 7.32
C ASN A 139 9.13 -10.90 6.12
N ALA A 140 9.53 -10.55 4.89
CA ALA A 140 8.95 -11.13 3.68
C ALA A 140 9.51 -12.53 3.40
N ARG A 141 8.63 -13.45 3.03
CA ARG A 141 9.01 -14.79 2.57
C ARG A 141 9.04 -14.93 1.06
N TRP A 142 8.20 -14.17 0.36
CA TRP A 142 7.95 -14.33 -1.07
C TRP A 142 8.34 -13.08 -1.84
N MET A 143 8.94 -13.29 -3.01
CA MET A 143 9.35 -12.23 -3.92
C MET A 143 8.98 -12.64 -5.34
N THR A 144 8.54 -11.67 -6.14
CA THR A 144 8.16 -11.87 -7.54
C THR A 144 9.32 -11.49 -8.45
N VAL A 145 9.62 -12.36 -9.42
CA VAL A 145 10.58 -12.09 -10.49
C VAL A 145 9.83 -11.85 -11.79
N VAL A 146 10.14 -10.75 -12.46
CA VAL A 146 9.69 -10.47 -13.82
C VAL A 146 10.92 -10.58 -14.74
N PRO A 147 11.07 -11.69 -15.50
CA PRO A 147 12.33 -12.02 -16.16
C PRO A 147 12.62 -11.21 -17.45
N GLY A 148 11.77 -10.25 -17.80
CA GLY A 148 11.82 -9.53 -19.06
C GLY A 148 11.08 -10.26 -20.20
N PHE A 149 11.14 -9.68 -21.39
CA PHE A 149 10.57 -10.27 -22.59
C PHE A 149 11.39 -11.46 -23.06
N TYR A 150 10.69 -12.43 -23.64
CA TYR A 150 11.31 -13.52 -24.38
C TYR A 150 11.60 -13.06 -25.81
N ASP A 151 12.79 -13.36 -26.31
CA ASP A 151 13.19 -13.14 -27.70
C ASP A 151 13.37 -14.51 -28.38
N ARG A 152 12.85 -14.63 -29.60
CA ARG A 152 12.68 -15.90 -30.34
C ARG A 152 13.61 -15.97 -31.54
#